data_AF-A0A552U854-F1
#
_entry.id   AF-A0A552U854-F1
#
_cell.length_a   1.000
_cell.length_b   1.000
_cell.length_c   1.000
_cell.angle_alpha   90.00
_cell.angle_beta   90.00
_cell.angle_gamma   90.00
#
_symmetry.space_group_name_H-M   'P 1'
#
loop_
_entity.id
_entity.type
_entity.pdbx_description
1 polymer ?
#
loop_
_entity_poly.entity_id
_entity_poly.type
_entity_poly.pdbx_seq_one_letter_code
_entity_poly.pdbx_strand_id
1 'polypeptide(L)' 'MGADFASAAARAAHIAQGLGWTPDIFWAATPADLRLALGPPPETPGDGDVLRRLMEAYPDG' A
#
# COMPACT_ATOMS: atom_id res chain seq x y z
N MET A 1 15.45 -12.84 -1.62
CA MET A 1 15.51 -12.92 -0.15
C MET A 1 14.15 -12.44 0.35
N GLY A 2 13.30 -13.33 0.87
CA GLY A 2 11.98 -12.92 1.37
C GLY A 2 12.15 -11.96 2.55
N ALA A 3 11.34 -10.90 2.61
CA ALA A 3 11.35 -10.02 3.78
C ALA A 3 11.06 -10.83 5.04
N ASP A 4 11.75 -10.52 6.14
CA ASP A 4 11.37 -11.09 7.43
C ASP A 4 9.93 -10.68 7.78
N PHE A 5 9.27 -11.52 8.57
CA PHE A 5 7.86 -11.33 8.91
C PHE A 5 7.60 -9.97 9.57
N ALA A 6 8.52 -9.49 10.43
CA ALA A 6 8.35 -8.22 11.12
C ALA A 6 8.36 -7.04 10.15
N SER A 7 9.27 -7.04 9.19
CA SER A 7 9.36 -6.05 8.12
C SER A 7 8.11 -6.04 7.24
N ALA A 8 7.59 -7.23 6.89
CA ALA A 8 6.35 -7.34 6.13
C ALA A 8 5.12 -6.85 6.93
N ALA A 9 5.02 -7.23 8.21
CA ALA A 9 3.94 -6.81 9.09
C ALA A 9 3.95 -5.29 9.32
N ALA A 10 5.13 -4.67 9.47
CA ALA A 10 5.24 -3.22 9.62
C ALA A 10 4.73 -2.46 8.38
N ARG A 11 5.06 -2.92 7.18
CA ARG A 11 4.53 -2.32 5.93
C ARG A 11 3.01 -2.49 5.83
N ALA A 12 2.49 -3.67 6.14
CA ALA A 12 1.05 -3.92 6.11
C ALA A 12 0.30 -3.07 7.14
N ALA A 13 0.84 -2.92 8.36
CA ALA A 13 0.27 -2.06 9.39
C ALA A 13 0.22 -0.58 8.95
N HIS A 14 1.25 -0.09 8.25
CA HIS A 14 1.24 1.27 7.70
C HIS A 14 0.09 1.48 6.69
N ILE A 15 -0.14 0.50 5.82
CA ILE A 15 -1.26 0.54 4.87
C ILE A 15 -2.61 0.51 5.61
N ALA A 16 -2.73 -0.35 6.63
CA ALA A 16 -3.95 -0.43 7.45
C ALA A 16 -4.26 0.88 8.19
N GLN A 17 -3.24 1.63 8.64
CA GLN A 17 -3.43 2.98 9.18
C GLN A 17 -4.02 3.95 8.15
N GLY A 18 -3.55 3.88 6.90
CA GLY A 18 -4.12 4.67 5.80
C GLY A 18 -5.59 4.34 5.50
N LEU A 19 -6.03 3.13 5.81
CA LEU A 19 -7.43 2.69 5.72
C LEU A 19 -8.25 3.03 6.97
N GLY A 20 -7.65 3.64 8.00
CA GLY A 20 -8.29 3.95 9.28
C GLY A 20 -8.53 2.75 10.19
N TRP A 21 -7.85 1.62 9.95
CA TRP A 21 -8.01 0.41 10.76
C TRP A 21 -7.24 0.51 12.07
N THR A 22 -7.88 0.07 13.14
CA THR A 22 -7.19 -0.16 14.42
C THR A 22 -6.32 -1.42 14.36
N PRO A 23 -5.35 -1.59 15.28
CA PRO A 23 -4.55 -2.81 15.34
C PRO A 23 -5.39 -4.09 15.45
N ASP A 24 -6.48 -4.06 16.21
CA ASP A 24 -7.38 -5.22 16.37
C ASP A 24 -8.06 -5.60 15.05
N ILE A 25 -8.53 -4.62 14.27
CA ILE A 25 -9.12 -4.87 12.95
C ILE A 25 -8.07 -5.45 12.01
N PHE A 26 -6.85 -4.91 12.02
CA PHE A 26 -5.75 -5.41 11.18
C PHE A 26 -5.40 -6.88 11.49
N TRP A 27 -5.28 -7.25 12.77
CA TRP A 27 -4.93 -8.63 13.14
C TRP A 27 -6.07 -9.63 12.99
N ALA A 28 -7.32 -9.17 13.04
CA ALA A 28 -8.49 -10.00 12.78
C ALA A 28 -8.80 -10.17 11.29
N ALA A 29 -8.31 -9.26 10.43
CA ALA A 29 -8.58 -9.27 9.00
C ALA A 29 -8.01 -10.52 8.31
N THR A 30 -8.84 -11.17 7.51
CA THR A 30 -8.41 -12.29 6.68
C THR A 30 -7.73 -11.80 5.40
N PRO A 31 -6.97 -12.65 4.70
CA PRO A 31 -6.44 -12.30 3.38
C PRO A 31 -7.51 -11.91 2.35
N ALA A 32 -8.76 -12.41 2.50
CA ALA A 32 -9.88 -12.03 1.65
C ALA A 32 -10.35 -10.59 1.95
N ASP A 33 -10.42 -10.22 3.22
CA ASP A 33 -10.78 -8.86 3.65
C ASP A 33 -9.74 -7.84 3.18
N LEU A 34 -8.46 -8.20 3.26
CA LEU A 34 -7.36 -7.37 2.73
C LEU A 34 -7.49 -7.14 1.23
N ARG A 35 -7.80 -8.18 0.45
CA ARG A 35 -8.06 -8.03 -1.00
C ARG A 35 -9.26 -7.12 -1.28
N LEU A 36 -10.31 -7.21 -0.47
CA LEU A 36 -11.48 -6.35 -0.63
C LEU A 36 -11.16 -4.89 -0.33
N ALA A 37 -10.39 -4.63 0.73
CA ALA A 37 -10.03 -3.29 1.17
C ALA A 37 -9.00 -2.61 0.24
N LEU A 38 -8.02 -3.36 -0.27
CA LEU A 38 -6.97 -2.85 -1.15
C LEU A 38 -7.42 -2.76 -2.62
N GLY A 39 -8.48 -3.48 -2.98
CA GLY A 39 -8.91 -3.62 -4.36
C GLY A 39 -7.97 -4.49 -5.20
N PRO A 40 -8.22 -4.58 -6.52
CA PRO A 40 -7.33 -5.30 -7.43
C PRO A 40 -5.94 -4.64 -7.44
N PRO A 41 -4.85 -5.43 -7.54
CA PRO A 41 -3.53 -4.86 -7.74
C PRO A 41 -3.54 -3.99 -9.01
N PRO A 42 -2.82 -2.86 -9.01
CA PRO A 42 -2.74 -2.02 -10.20
C PRO A 42 -2.14 -2.84 -11.35
N GLU A 43 -2.74 -2.75 -12.55
CA GLU A 43 -2.27 -3.49 -13.72
C GLU A 43 -0.86 -3.06 -14.16
N THR A 44 -0.49 -1.81 -13.87
CA THR A 44 0.85 -1.28 -14.14
C THR A 44 1.43 -0.74 -12.82
N PRO A 45 2.58 -1.25 -12.36
CA PRO A 45 3.32 -0.62 -11.27
C PRO A 45 3.59 0.83 -11.64
N GLY A 46 3.39 1.76 -10.71
CA GLY A 46 3.72 3.17 -10.94
C GLY A 46 5.19 3.30 -11.36
N ASP A 47 5.42 3.77 -12.58
CA ASP A 47 6.76 4.00 -13.12
C ASP A 47 7.32 5.31 -12.56
N GLY A 48 8.49 5.24 -11.94
CA GLY A 48 9.18 6.40 -11.39
C GLY A 48 9.49 7.45 -12.44
N ASP A 49 9.73 7.05 -13.69
CA ASP A 49 9.92 7.97 -14.81
C ASP A 49 8.62 8.68 -15.20
N VAL A 50 7.48 7.99 -15.09
CA VAL A 50 6.15 8.60 -15.29
C VAL A 50 5.86 9.60 -14.19
N LEU A 51 6.12 9.25 -12.92
CA LEU A 51 5.95 10.17 -11.79
C LEU A 51 6.83 11.41 -11.95
N ARG A 52 8.11 11.24 -12.31
CA ARG A 52 9.04 12.35 -12.55
C ARG A 52 8.55 13.26 -13.68
N ARG A 53 8.08 12.70 -14.80
CA ARG A 53 7.49 13.48 -15.90
C ARG A 53 6.26 14.26 -15.47
N LEU A 54 5.42 13.70 -14.60
CA LEU A 54 4.25 14.40 -14.06
C LEU A 54 4.66 15.57 -13.13
N MET A 55 5.68 15.38 -12.29
CA MET A 55 6.23 16.45 -11.45
C MET A 55 6.85 17.59 -12.28
N GLU A 56 7.53 17.27 -13.38
CA GLU A 56 8.07 18.26 -14.33
C GLU A 56 6.96 19.00 -15.09
N ALA A 57 5.87 18.32 -15.44
CA ALA A 57 4.75 18.88 -16.20
C ALA A 57 3.79 19.74 -15.35
N TYR A 58 3.70 19.48 -14.05
CA TYR A 58 2.86 20.22 -13.10
C TYR A 58 3.69 20.65 -11.89
N PRO A 59 4.54 21.69 -12.04
CA PRO A 59 5.46 22.13 -10.98
C PRO A 59 4.78 22.84 -9.81
N ASP A 60 3.48 23.08 -9.90
CA ASP A 60 2.74 23.93 -8.96
C ASP A 60 1.94 23.06 -7.97
N GLY A 61 2.32 23.15 -6.69
CA GLY A 61 1.54 22.67 -5.55
C GLY A 61 0.62 23.76 -4.98
#